data_AF-A0ABD0QAX2-F1
#
_entry.id   AF-A0ABD0QAX2-F1
#
_cell.length_a   1.000
_cell.length_b   1.000
_cell.length_c   1.000
_cell.angle_alpha   90.00
_cell.angle_beta   90.00
_cell.angle_gamma   90.00
#
_symmetry.space_group_name_H-M   'P 1'
#
loop_
_entity.id
_entity.type
_entity.pdbx_description
1 polymer ?
#
loop_
_entity_poly.entity_id
_entity_poly.type
_entity_poly.pdbx_seq_one_letter_code
_entity_poly.pdbx_strand_id
1 'polypeptide(L)' 'MKNRALIVSVENFYEDAGLRKRNGVKRDARRLHKILSKLGFSVEIRMDIDGDEIYKAFKA' A
#
# COMPACT_ATOMS: atom_id res chain seq x y z
N MET A 1 12.82 -10.91 15.62
CA MET A 1 12.15 -9.68 15.16
C MET A 1 11.99 -9.79 13.64
N LYS A 2 10.79 -9.61 13.08
CA LYS A 2 10.61 -9.61 11.62
C LYS A 2 10.71 -8.17 11.11
N ASN A 3 11.47 -7.94 10.03
CA ASN A 3 11.50 -6.63 9.39
C ASN A 3 10.10 -6.27 8.89
N ARG A 4 9.67 -5.02 9.11
CA ARG A 4 8.37 -4.54 8.65
C ARG A 4 8.42 -4.18 7.16
N ALA A 5 7.36 -4.49 6.44
CA ALA A 5 7.11 -3.94 5.11
C ALA A 5 5.71 -3.28 5.07
N LEU A 6 5.66 -2.00 4.73
CA LEU A 6 4.41 -1.27 4.51
C LEU A 6 4.15 -1.18 3.00
N ILE A 7 3.00 -1.69 2.56
CA ILE A 7 2.50 -1.53 1.19
C ILE A 7 1.38 -0.50 1.22
N VAL A 8 1.59 0.64 0.56
CA VAL A 8 0.55 1.62 0.29
C VAL A 8 0.03 1.43 -1.14
N SER A 9 -1.23 1.05 -1.25
CA SER A 9 -1.87 0.65 -2.50
C SER A 9 -2.93 1.69 -2.90
N VAL A 10 -2.56 2.63 -3.77
CA VAL A 10 -3.45 3.71 -4.24
C VAL A 10 -4.09 3.33 -5.59
N GLU A 11 -5.38 3.01 -5.57
CA GLU A 11 -6.24 2.68 -6.70
C GLU A 11 -7.10 3.88 -7.11
N ASN A 12 -7.72 4.55 -6.15
CA ASN A 12 -8.62 5.69 -6.37
C ASN A 12 -7.97 6.99 -5.87
N PHE A 13 -8.40 8.11 -6.47
CA PHE A 13 -7.92 9.44 -6.13
C PHE A 13 -9.12 10.36 -5.91
N TYR A 14 -8.91 11.45 -5.16
CA TYR A 14 -9.90 12.51 -5.06
C TYR A 14 -10.19 13.12 -6.44
N GLU A 15 -11.42 13.57 -6.64
CA GLU A 15 -11.90 14.08 -7.94
C GLU A 15 -11.11 15.31 -8.42
N ASP A 16 -10.69 16.16 -7.49
CA ASP A 16 -9.93 17.39 -7.71
C ASP A 16 -8.46 17.14 -8.09
N ALA A 17 -7.93 15.94 -7.86
CA ALA A 17 -6.58 15.57 -8.24
C ALA A 17 -6.38 15.43 -9.76
N GLY A 18 -7.48 15.33 -10.54
CA GLY A 18 -7.42 15.13 -12.00
C GLY A 18 -6.81 13.79 -12.43
N LEU A 19 -6.68 12.84 -11.50
CA LEU A 19 -6.09 11.52 -11.72
C LEU A 19 -7.16 10.47 -12.00
N ARG A 20 -6.84 9.53 -12.89
CA ARG A 20 -7.71 8.39 -13.19
C ARG A 20 -7.42 7.22 -12.27
N LYS A 21 -8.47 6.42 -12.04
CA LYS A 21 -8.39 5.13 -11.34
C LYS A 21 -7.28 4.23 -11.91
N ARG A 22 -6.45 3.65 -11.04
CA ARG A 22 -5.38 2.71 -11.40
C ARG A 22 -5.86 1.27 -11.35
N ASN A 23 -6.34 0.79 -12.50
CA ASN A 23 -6.78 -0.60 -12.63
C ASN A 23 -5.62 -1.59 -12.43
N GLY A 24 -5.89 -2.69 -11.71
CA GLY A 24 -4.90 -3.75 -11.46
C GLY A 24 -4.13 -3.63 -10.14
N VAL A 25 -4.21 -2.48 -9.45
CA VAL A 25 -3.48 -2.23 -8.20
C VAL A 25 -3.75 -3.29 -7.11
N LYS A 26 -4.99 -3.77 -6.96
CA LYS A 26 -5.31 -4.87 -6.02
C LYS A 26 -4.54 -6.17 -6.35
N ARG A 27 -4.34 -6.47 -7.64
CA ARG A 27 -3.58 -7.66 -8.07
C ARG A 27 -2.11 -7.52 -7.73
N ASP A 28 -1.55 -6.33 -7.93
CA ASP A 28 -0.15 -6.03 -7.64
C ASP A 28 0.12 -6.07 -6.14
N ALA A 29 -0.73 -5.43 -5.33
CA ALA A 29 -0.62 -5.45 -3.88
C ALA A 29 -0.66 -6.88 -3.30
N ARG A 30 -1.56 -7.74 -3.81
CA ARG A 30 -1.61 -9.16 -3.42
C ARG A 30 -0.33 -9.91 -3.79
N ARG A 31 0.23 -9.64 -4.98
CA ARG A 31 1.47 -10.30 -5.43
C ARG A 31 2.66 -9.87 -4.58
N LEU A 32 2.77 -8.59 -4.26
CA LEU A 32 3.81 -8.04 -3.37
C LEU A 32 3.68 -8.62 -1.96
N HIS A 33 2.49 -8.62 -1.37
CA HIS A 33 2.25 -9.23 -0.07
C HIS A 33 2.68 -10.70 -0.05
N LYS A 34 2.31 -11.49 -1.06
CA LYS A 34 2.71 -12.91 -1.15
C LYS A 34 4.23 -13.08 -1.17
N ILE A 35 4.95 -12.24 -1.91
CA ILE A 35 6.41 -12.34 -2.03
C ILE A 35 7.09 -11.88 -0.73
N LEU A 36 6.70 -10.74 -0.17
CA LEU A 36 7.30 -10.19 1.05
C LEU A 36 7.03 -11.07 2.28
N SER A 37 5.82 -11.62 2.40
CA SER A 37 5.50 -12.58 3.46
C SER A 37 6.34 -13.86 3.34
N LYS A 38 6.62 -14.34 2.12
CA LYS A 38 7.54 -15.47 1.88
C LYS A 38 8.98 -15.16 2.26
N LEU A 39 9.41 -13.91 2.08
CA LEU A 39 10.74 -13.42 2.49
C LEU A 39 10.83 -13.16 4.00
N GLY A 40 9.77 -13.40 4.78
CA GLY A 40 9.77 -13.29 6.23
C GLY A 40 9.45 -11.91 6.78
N PHE A 41 9.01 -10.97 5.95
CA PHE A 41 8.57 -9.65 6.41
C PHE A 41 7.22 -9.73 7.16
N SER A 42 7.03 -8.82 8.12
CA SER A 42 5.70 -8.51 8.66
C SER A 42 5.06 -7.45 7.76
N VAL A 43 4.10 -7.85 6.94
CA VAL A 43 3.54 -6.99 5.89
C VAL A 43 2.24 -6.34 6.37
N GLU A 44 2.17 -5.02 6.26
CA GLU A 44 0.95 -4.23 6.44
C GLU A 44 0.52 -3.65 5.09
N ILE A 45 -0.77 -3.68 4.78
CA ILE A 45 -1.33 -3.12 3.55
C ILE A 45 -2.33 -2.03 3.92
N ARG A 46 -2.15 -0.84 3.34
CA ARG A 46 -3.12 0.26 3.39
C ARG A 46 -3.60 0.59 1.99
N MET A 47 -4.88 0.90 1.84
CA MET A 47 -5.50 1.19 0.55
C MET A 47 -6.10 2.58 0.53
N ASP A 48 -5.85 3.34 -0.53
CA ASP A 48 -6.45 4.65 -0.80
C ASP A 48 -6.40 5.63 0.40
N ILE A 49 -5.31 5.58 1.16
CA ILE A 49 -5.05 6.50 2.27
C ILE A 49 -4.47 7.83 1.77
N ASP A 50 -4.72 8.90 2.52
CA ASP A 50 -4.21 10.23 2.20
C ASP A 50 -2.72 10.40 2.51
N GLY A 51 -2.15 11.56 2.14
CA GLY A 51 -0.73 11.84 2.35
C GLY A 51 -0.32 11.82 3.83
N ASP A 52 -1.13 12.38 4.72
CA ASP A 52 -0.82 12.43 6.14
C ASP A 52 -0.91 11.05 6.79
N GLU A 53 -1.87 10.24 6.34
CA GLU A 53 -2.00 8.83 6.73
C GLU A 53 -0.80 8.00 6.27
N ILE A 54 -0.24 8.25 5.09
CA ILE A 54 1.00 7.60 4.63
C ILE A 54 2.15 7.92 5.59
N TYR A 55 2.32 9.19 5.96
CA TYR A 55 3.36 9.60 6.92
C TYR A 55 3.16 8.94 8.29
N LYS A 56 1.91 8.88 8.78
CA LYS A 56 1.59 8.21 10.06
C LYS A 56 1.87 6.71 10.01
N ALA A 57 1.45 6.04 8.93
CA ALA A 57 1.68 4.61 8.75
C ALA A 57 3.17 4.27 8.65
N PHE A 58 3.97 5.12 8.01
CA PHE A 58 5.42 4.93 7.92
C PHE A 58 6.14 5.12 9.26
N LYS A 59 5.67 6.04 10.11
CA LYS A 59 6.28 6.36 11.42
C LYS A 59 5.87 5.45 12.57
N ALA A 60 4.72 4.76 12.46
CA ALA A 60 4.28 3.76 13.44
C ALA A 60 5.34 2.66 13.63
#